data_AF-A0A0K1XGU3-F1
#
_entry.id   AF-A0A0K1XGU3-F1
#
_cell.length_a   1.000
_cell.length_b   1.000
_cell.length_c   1.000
_cell.angle_alpha   90.00
_cell.angle_beta   90.00
_cell.angle_gamma   90.00
#
_symmetry.space_group_name_H-M   'P 1'
#
loop_
_entity.id
_entity.type
_entity.pdbx_description
1 polymer ?
#
loop_
_entity_poly.entity_id
_entity_poly.type
_entity_poly.pdbx_seq_one_letter_code
_entity_poly.pdbx_strand_id
1 'polypeptide(L)'
;MSTPLTLASLQKAGAFLQDPLVEETISWTNKEGEEIQNTIFVKRASFATLVHEFRPLNSEQSELDQHLEAVARRIAFFITDKHGQPVFTTEDVLGSEKQGPICESLTAALLNAITKVNLLGKSQSSSQKKKSGMS
;
A
#
# COMPACT_ATOMS: atom_id res chain seq x y z
N MET A 1 5.10 -27.05 -23.21
CA MET A 1 3.69 -26.77 -23.57
C MET A 1 3.11 -25.83 -22.53
N SER A 2 2.44 -24.74 -22.92
CA SER A 2 1.78 -23.83 -21.98
C SER A 2 0.42 -24.40 -21.57
N THR A 3 0.04 -24.20 -20.31
CA THR A 3 -1.29 -24.59 -19.81
C THR A 3 -2.34 -23.56 -20.27
N PRO A 4 -3.51 -23.97 -20.77
CA PRO A 4 -4.60 -23.05 -21.10
C PRO A 4 -5.06 -22.24 -19.88
N LEU A 5 -5.37 -20.96 -20.09
CA LEU A 5 -5.89 -20.07 -19.06
C LEU A 5 -7.33 -20.44 -18.71
N THR A 6 -7.56 -20.93 -17.50
CA THR A 6 -8.87 -21.31 -16.95
C THR A 6 -8.99 -20.89 -15.49
N LEU A 7 -10.20 -20.83 -14.92
CA LEU A 7 -10.37 -20.54 -13.49
C LEU A 7 -9.61 -21.55 -12.61
N ALA A 8 -9.63 -22.83 -12.98
CA ALA A 8 -8.90 -23.87 -12.26
C ALA A 8 -7.38 -23.66 -12.32
N SER A 9 -6.82 -23.24 -13.46
CA SER A 9 -5.39 -22.94 -13.55
C SER A 9 -5.02 -21.69 -12.75
N LEU A 10 -5.88 -20.66 -12.74
CA LEU A 10 -5.69 -19.42 -11.96
C LEU A 10 -5.73 -19.69 -10.45
N GLN A 11 -6.67 -20.50 -9.99
CA GLN A 11 -6.78 -20.86 -8.58
C GLN A 11 -5.56 -21.67 -8.12
N LYS A 12 -5.11 -22.64 -8.92
CA LYS A 12 -3.86 -23.38 -8.66
C LYS A 12 -2.62 -22.50 -8.67
N ALA A 13 -2.61 -21.46 -9.50
CA ALA A 13 -1.50 -20.50 -9.59
C ALA A 13 -1.52 -19.43 -8.48
N GLY A 14 -2.52 -19.39 -7.60
CA GLY A 14 -2.62 -18.38 -6.54
C GLY A 14 -2.96 -16.97 -7.04
N ALA A 15 -3.66 -16.85 -8.17
CA ALA A 15 -3.98 -15.56 -8.78
C ALA A 15 -5.00 -14.72 -7.96
N PHE A 16 -5.69 -15.34 -7.01
CA PHE A 16 -6.70 -14.69 -6.16
C PHE A 16 -6.11 -14.43 -4.76
N LEU A 17 -6.17 -13.18 -4.31
CA LEU A 17 -5.69 -12.78 -2.99
C LEU A 17 -6.65 -13.28 -1.90
N GLN A 18 -6.18 -14.20 -1.07
CA GLN A 18 -6.93 -14.70 0.10
C GLN A 18 -6.67 -13.85 1.35
N ASP A 19 -5.44 -13.32 1.51
CA ASP A 19 -5.03 -12.44 2.61
C ASP A 19 -4.76 -11.03 2.07
N PRO A 20 -5.77 -10.15 2.01
CA PRO A 20 -5.60 -8.84 1.38
C PRO A 20 -4.89 -7.83 2.28
N LEU A 21 -4.70 -8.11 3.57
CA LEU A 21 -4.09 -7.19 4.53
C LEU A 21 -2.74 -7.72 5.02
N VAL A 22 -1.77 -6.82 5.14
CA VAL A 22 -0.46 -7.09 5.76
C VAL A 22 -0.27 -6.13 6.92
N GLU A 23 -0.05 -6.67 8.11
CA GLU A 23 0.32 -5.89 9.30
C GLU A 23 1.75 -5.36 9.15
N GLU A 24 1.92 -4.07 9.36
CA GLU A 24 3.21 -3.38 9.29
C GLU A 24 3.36 -2.45 10.50
N THR A 25 4.58 -2.31 11.00
CA THR A 25 4.92 -1.28 11.99
C THR A 25 5.64 -0.15 11.29
N ILE A 26 5.15 1.07 11.48
CA ILE A 26 5.80 2.29 10.98
C ILE A 26 6.36 3.10 12.14
N SER A 27 7.36 3.91 11.83
CA SER A 27 7.94 4.89 12.74
C SER A 27 8.02 6.23 12.04
N TRP A 28 7.64 7.30 12.73
CA TRP A 28 7.62 8.66 12.20
C TRP A 28 7.89 9.68 13.31
N THR A 29 8.39 10.85 12.94
CA THR A 29 8.76 11.90 13.89
C THR A 29 7.67 12.96 13.96
N ASN A 30 7.21 13.25 15.19
CA ASN A 30 6.23 14.31 15.42
C ASN A 30 6.88 15.71 15.37
N LYS A 31 6.05 16.75 15.48
CA LYS A 31 6.51 18.16 15.47
C LYS A 31 7.48 18.51 16.61
N GLU A 32 7.52 17.71 17.68
CA GLU A 32 8.36 17.91 18.87
C GLU A 32 9.69 17.15 18.75
N GLY A 33 9.90 16.40 17.66
CA GLY A 33 11.11 15.63 17.40
C GLY A 33 11.07 14.22 18.00
N GLU A 34 9.94 13.79 18.54
CA GLU A 34 9.78 12.47 19.14
C GLU A 34 9.45 11.42 18.09
N GLU A 35 10.04 10.24 18.22
CA GLU A 35 9.73 9.08 17.39
C GLU A 35 8.46 8.39 17.91
N ILE A 36 7.45 8.33 17.05
CA ILE A 36 6.18 7.64 17.29
C ILE A 36 6.15 6.37 16.47
N GLN A 37 5.78 5.25 17.10
CA GLN A 37 5.58 3.98 16.44
C GLN A 37 4.11 3.58 16.44
N ASN A 38 3.61 3.14 15.30
CA ASN A 38 2.23 2.67 15.15
C ASN A 38 2.18 1.40 14.29
N THR A 39 1.24 0.52 14.64
CA THR A 39 0.87 -0.63 13.79
C THR A 39 -0.23 -0.20 12.82
N ILE A 40 -0.04 -0.52 11.55
CA ILE A 40 -0.98 -0.26 10.45
C ILE A 40 -1.26 -1.56 9.67
N PHE A 41 -2.36 -1.58 8.92
CA PHE A 41 -2.66 -2.68 8.00
C PHE A 41 -2.70 -2.16 6.57
N VAL A 42 -1.88 -2.74 5.71
CA VAL A 42 -1.72 -2.30 4.33
C VAL A 42 -2.43 -3.28 3.40
N LYS A 43 -3.27 -2.77 2.51
CA LYS A 43 -3.89 -3.57 1.46
C LYS A 43 -2.85 -4.06 0.44
N ARG A 44 -2.94 -5.33 0.04
CA ARG A 44 -2.20 -5.86 -1.12
C ARG A 44 -2.84 -5.37 -2.41
N ALA A 45 -1.98 -5.02 -3.38
CA ALA A 45 -2.38 -4.54 -4.68
C ALA A 45 -3.15 -5.63 -5.43
N SER A 46 -4.33 -5.27 -5.93
CA SER A 46 -5.25 -6.16 -6.64
C SER A 46 -5.87 -5.43 -7.83
N PHE A 47 -6.76 -6.10 -8.58
CA PHE A 47 -7.55 -5.41 -9.61
C PHE A 47 -8.30 -4.20 -9.04
N ALA A 48 -8.85 -4.29 -7.82
CA ALA A 48 -9.55 -3.17 -7.18
C ALA A 48 -8.64 -1.96 -6.95
N THR A 49 -7.35 -2.20 -6.65
CA THR A 49 -6.34 -1.15 -6.55
C THR A 49 -6.14 -0.44 -7.88
N LEU A 50 -5.98 -1.19 -8.98
CA LEU A 50 -5.79 -0.61 -10.30
C LEU A 50 -7.00 0.25 -10.69
N VAL A 51 -8.22 -0.21 -10.43
CA VAL A 51 -9.43 0.59 -10.67
C VAL A 51 -9.42 1.90 -9.88
N HIS A 52 -8.92 1.88 -8.65
CA HIS A 52 -8.83 3.07 -7.81
C HIS A 52 -7.74 4.05 -8.30
N GLU A 53 -6.60 3.53 -8.75
CA GLU A 53 -5.48 4.34 -9.26
C GLU A 53 -5.77 4.94 -10.64
N PHE A 54 -6.38 4.17 -11.55
CA PHE A 54 -6.69 4.61 -12.92
C PHE A 54 -7.95 5.46 -13.04
N ARG A 55 -8.72 5.61 -11.95
CA ARG A 55 -9.87 6.52 -11.96
C ARG A 55 -9.36 7.94 -12.25
N PRO A 56 -9.78 8.57 -13.37
CA PRO A 56 -9.41 9.94 -13.69
C PRO A 56 -9.81 10.87 -12.55
N LEU A 57 -8.94 11.80 -12.20
CA LEU A 57 -9.32 12.92 -11.35
C LEU A 57 -10.04 13.92 -12.25
N ASN A 58 -11.35 14.04 -12.06
CA ASN A 58 -12.18 14.98 -12.81
C ASN A 58 -12.11 16.34 -12.11
N SER A 59 -11.00 17.05 -12.25
CA SER A 59 -10.81 18.34 -11.60
C SER A 59 -10.24 19.37 -12.55
N GLU A 60 -10.81 20.58 -12.56
CA GLU A 60 -10.23 21.76 -13.25
C GLU A 60 -9.00 22.33 -12.51
N GLN A 61 -8.39 21.53 -11.64
CA GLN A 61 -7.27 21.92 -10.80
C GLN A 61 -5.93 21.81 -11.54
N SER A 62 -4.91 22.49 -11.01
CA SER A 62 -3.53 22.41 -11.48
C SER A 62 -3.03 20.96 -11.52
N GLU A 63 -2.09 20.65 -12.42
CA GLU A 63 -1.43 19.34 -12.47
C GLU A 63 -0.76 18.97 -11.13
N LEU A 64 -0.27 19.97 -10.38
CA LEU A 64 0.32 19.76 -9.07
C LEU A 64 -0.73 19.29 -8.05
N ASP A 65 -1.89 19.94 -8.04
CA ASP A 65 -3.00 19.59 -7.13
C ASP A 65 -3.52 18.18 -7.45
N GLN A 66 -3.61 17.85 -8.73
CA GLN A 66 -3.97 16.50 -9.17
C GLN A 66 -2.95 15.45 -8.71
N HIS A 67 -1.65 15.76 -8.74
CA HIS A 67 -0.62 14.86 -8.24
C HIS A 67 -0.75 14.64 -6.72
N LEU A 68 -0.94 15.71 -5.96
CA LEU A 68 -1.13 15.65 -4.50
C LEU A 68 -2.37 14.84 -4.14
N GLU A 69 -3.49 15.08 -4.81
CA GLU A 69 -4.73 14.32 -4.67
C GLU A 69 -4.52 12.83 -4.98
N ALA A 70 -3.77 12.51 -6.04
CA ALA A 70 -3.47 11.12 -6.39
C ALA A 70 -2.66 10.41 -5.30
N VAL A 71 -1.67 11.08 -4.70
CA VAL A 71 -0.85 10.54 -3.59
C VAL A 71 -1.70 10.36 -2.34
N ALA A 72 -2.50 11.35 -1.98
CA ALA A 72 -3.38 11.29 -0.82
C ALA A 72 -4.42 10.18 -0.95
N ARG A 73 -5.03 10.06 -2.13
CA ARG A 73 -5.96 8.96 -2.48
C ARG A 73 -5.30 7.59 -2.37
N ARG A 74 -4.02 7.48 -2.75
CA ARG A 74 -3.24 6.24 -2.62
C ARG A 74 -3.09 5.87 -1.14
N ILE A 75 -2.71 6.81 -0.29
CA ILE A 75 -2.57 6.58 1.16
C ILE A 75 -3.91 6.15 1.77
N ALA A 76 -4.98 6.91 1.53
CA ALA A 76 -6.32 6.62 2.04
C ALA A 76 -6.84 5.23 1.64
N PHE A 77 -6.54 4.77 0.42
CA PHE A 77 -6.98 3.47 -0.06
C PHE A 77 -6.24 2.31 0.62
N PHE A 78 -4.91 2.41 0.69
CA PHE A 78 -4.06 1.30 1.10
C PHE A 78 -3.93 1.16 2.62
N ILE A 79 -4.02 2.25 3.37
CA ILE A 79 -3.84 2.23 4.82
C ILE A 79 -5.18 2.01 5.50
N THR A 80 -5.27 0.90 6.24
CA THR A 80 -6.48 0.45 6.88
C THR A 80 -6.25 0.01 8.32
N ASP A 81 -7.34 -0.12 9.05
CA ASP A 81 -7.36 -0.80 10.33
C ASP A 81 -7.33 -2.33 10.16
N LYS A 82 -7.32 -3.06 11.28
CA LYS A 82 -7.34 -4.52 11.31
C LYS A 82 -8.58 -5.17 10.66
N HIS A 83 -9.62 -4.38 10.40
CA HIS A 83 -10.86 -4.80 9.75
C HIS A 83 -10.91 -4.41 8.27
N GLY A 84 -9.86 -3.79 7.73
CA GLY A 84 -9.77 -3.34 6.34
C GLY A 84 -10.50 -2.03 6.06
N GLN A 85 -10.95 -1.31 7.09
CA GLN A 85 -11.55 0.01 6.95
C GLN A 85 -10.48 1.08 6.77
N PRO A 86 -10.64 2.05 5.86
CA PRO A 86 -9.69 3.16 5.71
C PRO A 86 -9.45 3.90 7.02
N VAL A 87 -8.18 4.14 7.35
CA VAL A 87 -7.81 5.00 8.52
C VAL A 87 -7.93 6.47 8.17
N PHE A 88 -7.70 6.81 6.90
CA PHE A 88 -7.70 8.16 6.39
C PHE A 88 -8.72 8.31 5.27
N THR A 89 -9.34 9.46 5.19
CA THR A 89 -9.89 10.03 3.96
C THR A 89 -8.79 10.77 3.19
N THR A 90 -9.05 11.14 1.94
CA THR A 90 -8.11 12.00 1.20
C THR A 90 -7.93 13.37 1.86
N GLU A 91 -9.02 13.92 2.42
CA GLU A 91 -9.02 15.20 3.14
C GLU A 91 -8.17 15.14 4.42
N ASP A 92 -8.17 14.01 5.15
CA ASP A 92 -7.31 13.85 6.33
C ASP A 92 -5.82 13.91 5.97
N VAL A 93 -5.45 13.47 4.76
CA VAL A 93 -4.06 13.48 4.29
C VAL A 93 -3.66 14.87 3.78
N LEU A 94 -4.50 15.49 2.95
CA LEU A 94 -4.24 16.83 2.39
C LEU A 94 -4.45 17.96 3.39
N GLY A 95 -5.22 17.71 4.44
CA GLY A 95 -5.68 18.71 5.38
C GLY A 95 -6.96 19.40 4.94
N SER A 96 -7.60 20.02 5.92
CA SER A 96 -8.76 20.90 5.83
C SER A 96 -8.48 22.19 6.61
N GLU A 97 -9.42 23.12 6.64
CA GLU A 97 -9.30 24.32 7.48
C GLU A 97 -9.22 23.99 8.98
N LYS A 98 -9.76 22.83 9.40
CA LYS A 98 -9.79 22.41 10.80
C LYS A 98 -8.54 21.63 11.21
N GLN A 99 -7.91 20.94 10.26
CA GLN A 99 -6.77 20.06 10.51
C GLN A 99 -5.78 20.26 9.36
N GLY A 100 -4.55 20.71 9.65
CA GLY A 100 -3.52 20.80 8.62
C GLY A 100 -3.18 19.44 7.99
N PRO A 101 -2.44 19.43 6.88
CA PRO A 101 -1.98 18.18 6.24
C PRO A 101 -1.17 17.32 7.21
N ILE A 102 -1.10 16.01 6.94
CA ILE A 102 -0.17 15.15 7.65
C ILE A 102 1.28 15.59 7.40
N CYS A 103 2.16 15.38 8.38
CA CYS A 103 3.56 15.81 8.26
C CYS A 103 4.32 14.95 7.23
N GLU A 104 5.43 15.50 6.73
CA GLU A 104 6.31 14.83 5.76
C GLU A 104 6.81 13.47 6.29
N SER A 105 7.21 13.40 7.55
CA SER A 105 7.72 12.17 8.18
C SER A 105 6.68 11.04 8.17
N LEU A 106 5.42 11.36 8.55
CA LEU A 106 4.33 10.40 8.52
C LEU A 106 3.99 10.00 7.08
N THR A 107 3.95 10.96 6.15
CA THR A 107 3.70 10.70 4.73
C THR A 107 4.72 9.71 4.17
N ALA A 108 6.01 9.94 4.43
CA ALA A 108 7.09 9.07 3.98
C ALA A 108 6.97 7.66 4.58
N ALA A 109 6.68 7.55 5.89
CA ALA A 109 6.50 6.26 6.56
C ALA A 109 5.35 5.44 5.95
N LEU A 110 4.21 6.08 5.65
CA LEU A 110 3.05 5.43 5.03
C LEU A 110 3.35 4.98 3.60
N LEU A 111 3.96 5.83 2.77
CA LEU A 111 4.32 5.47 1.39
C LEU A 111 5.36 4.35 1.34
N ASN A 112 6.31 4.34 2.28
CA ASN A 112 7.28 3.26 2.42
C ASN A 112 6.61 1.94 2.79
N ALA A 113 5.65 1.93 3.71
CA ALA A 113 4.90 0.73 4.05
C ALA A 113 4.08 0.19 2.86
N ILE A 114 3.42 1.08 2.10
CA ILE A 114 2.69 0.71 0.87
C ILE A 114 3.63 0.08 -0.15
N THR A 115 4.80 0.70 -0.35
CA THR A 115 5.84 0.19 -1.26
C THR A 115 6.39 -1.15 -0.79
N LYS A 116 6.68 -1.29 0.49
CA LYS A 116 7.17 -2.52 1.12
C LYS A 116 6.21 -3.67 0.83
N VAL A 117 4.92 -3.50 1.09
CA VAL A 117 3.92 -4.56 0.92
C VAL A 117 3.66 -4.89 -0.56
N ASN A 118 3.68 -3.90 -1.46
CA ASN A 118 3.21 -4.06 -2.83
C ASN A 118 4.32 -4.19 -3.90
N LEU A 119 5.58 -3.86 -3.58
CA LEU A 119 6.69 -3.91 -4.52
C LEU A 119 7.81 -4.88 -4.12
N LEU A 120 7.86 -5.36 -2.87
CA LEU A 120 8.87 -6.35 -2.45
C LEU A 120 8.66 -7.76 -3.00
N GLY A 121 7.60 -8.01 -3.75
CA GLY A 121 7.41 -9.24 -4.53
C GLY A 121 8.32 -9.38 -5.77
N LYS A 122 9.03 -8.31 -6.18
CA LYS A 122 9.97 -8.38 -7.32
C LYS A 122 11.33 -9.00 -6.98
N SER A 123 11.61 -9.34 -5.71
CA SER A 123 12.87 -10.01 -5.33
C SER A 123 12.74 -10.89 -4.09
N GLN A 124 11.85 -11.88 -4.10
CA GLN A 124 12.08 -13.14 -3.38
C GLN A 124 11.80 -14.32 -4.30
N SER A 125 12.57 -14.38 -5.40
CA SER A 125 12.96 -15.66 -5.98
C SER A 125 13.61 -16.47 -4.88
N SER A 126 12.98 -17.58 -4.53
CA SER A 126 13.37 -18.59 -3.55
C SER A 126 14.84 -18.99 -3.66
N SER A 127 15.72 -18.32 -2.90
CA SER A 127 16.97 -18.93 -2.44
C SER A 127 16.63 -19.89 -1.30
N GLN A 128 15.96 -20.99 -1.64
CA GLN A 128 15.95 -22.17 -0.79
C GLN A 128 17.41 -22.63 -0.67
N LYS A 129 17.99 -22.28 0.46
CA LYS A 129 19.24 -22.78 1.00
C LYS A 129 19.15 -24.31 1.02
N LYS A 130 19.60 -24.98 -0.04
CA LYS A 130 19.87 -26.42 0.02
C LYS A 130 21.07 -26.60 0.95
N LYS A 131 20.78 -26.85 2.22
CA LYS A 131 21.62 -27.72 3.03
C LYS A 131 21.53 -29.12 2.42
N SER A 132 22.59 -29.58 1.79
CA SER A 132 22.90 -31.01 1.71
C SER A 132 24.42 -31.15 1.63
N GLY A 133 25.02 -31.48 2.77
CA GLY A 133 26.30 -32.15 2.75
C GLY A 133 26.16 -33.54 2.15
N MET A 134 27.22 -34.02 1.52
CA MET A 134 27.58 -35.44 1.51
C MET A 134 29.08 -35.54 1.15
N SER A 135 29.80 -36.16 2.09
CA SER A 135 31.10 -36.87 2.04
C SER A 135 32.17 -36.45 1.04
#